data_AF-A0A957NAS7-F1
#
_entry.id   AF-A0A957NAS7-F1
#
_cell.length_a   1.000
_cell.length_b   1.000
_cell.length_c   1.000
_cell.angle_alpha   90.00
_cell.angle_beta   90.00
_cell.angle_gamma   90.00
#
_symmetry.space_group_name_H-M   'P 1'
#
loop_
_entity.id
_entity.type
_entity.pdbx_description
1 polymer ?
#
loop_
_entity_poly.entity_id
_entity_poly.type
_entity_poly.pdbx_seq_one_letter_code
_entity_poly.pdbx_strand_id
1 'polypeptide(L)'
;MKMTLWPRLRSSDWLLEMGGGNPDFKRHWTTMFDDVYEGRFDTWDYQWLFSCWTQHGLTALPHRNLVTNIGFNQSATHTTRYEAQLANLPLRPITFPLNHPRHVMRDHTADRWTDANIFRIHEVNWLRKGLGRLRRRLQP
;
A
#
# COMPACT_ATOMS: atom_id res chain seq x y z
N MET A 1 -3.47 -19.68 2.98
CA MET A 1 -2.28 -19.50 3.84
C MET A 1 -2.74 -18.89 5.16
N LYS A 2 -2.37 -19.42 6.34
CA LYS A 2 -2.86 -18.90 7.63
C LYS A 2 -1.92 -17.83 8.17
N MET A 3 -2.44 -16.64 8.50
CA MET A 3 -1.68 -15.52 9.07
C MET A 3 -1.45 -15.70 10.58
N THR A 4 -0.80 -16.79 10.99
CA THR A 4 -0.65 -17.18 12.41
C THR A 4 0.12 -16.18 13.27
N LEU A 5 0.99 -15.36 12.66
CA LEU A 5 1.73 -14.30 13.35
C LEU A 5 0.91 -13.03 13.58
N TRP A 6 -0.22 -12.87 12.88
CA TRP A 6 -1.00 -11.63 12.91
C TRP A 6 -1.48 -11.23 14.31
N PRO A 7 -2.04 -12.12 15.15
CA PRO A 7 -2.48 -11.75 16.50
C PRO A 7 -1.37 -11.13 17.38
N ARG A 8 -0.13 -11.55 17.18
CA ARG A 8 1.04 -10.98 17.89
C ARG A 8 1.45 -9.65 17.26
N LEU A 9 1.55 -9.59 15.93
CA LEU A 9 2.05 -8.42 15.22
C LEU A 9 1.07 -7.24 15.26
N ARG A 10 -0.24 -7.49 15.26
CA ARG A 10 -1.27 -6.44 15.32
C ARG A 10 -1.14 -5.54 16.57
N SER A 11 -0.67 -6.11 17.67
CA SER A 11 -0.50 -5.44 18.97
C SER A 11 0.88 -4.79 19.13
N SER A 12 1.75 -4.92 18.12
CA SER A 12 3.09 -4.34 18.13
C SER A 12 3.15 -3.04 17.32
N ASP A 13 4.33 -2.43 17.26
CA ASP A 13 4.61 -1.28 16.41
C ASP A 13 5.14 -1.65 15.02
N TRP A 14 5.14 -2.94 14.67
CA TRP A 14 5.64 -3.45 13.39
C TRP A 14 5.11 -2.68 12.16
N LEU A 15 3.80 -2.46 12.07
CA LEU A 15 3.21 -1.67 10.97
C LEU A 15 3.52 -0.17 11.06
N LEU A 16 3.69 0.36 12.28
CA LEU A 16 4.06 1.75 12.46
C LEU A 16 5.48 2.00 11.95
N GLU A 17 6.41 1.14 12.35
CA GLU A 17 7.81 1.18 11.93
C GLU A 17 7.93 0.96 10.42
N MET A 18 7.19 0.00 9.87
CA MET A 18 7.13 -0.25 8.44
C MET A 18 6.60 0.98 7.67
N GLY A 19 5.58 1.65 8.19
CA GLY A 19 5.04 2.88 7.63
C GLY A 19 5.86 4.13 7.92
N GLY A 20 7.10 4.02 8.44
CA GLY A 20 7.95 5.17 8.76
C GLY A 20 7.35 6.09 9.83
N GLY A 21 6.58 5.54 10.77
CA GLY A 21 5.87 6.30 11.80
C GLY A 21 4.50 6.83 11.37
N ASN A 22 3.99 6.47 10.18
CA ASN A 22 2.69 6.94 9.71
C ASN A 22 1.53 6.18 10.38
N PRO A 23 0.70 6.83 11.24
CA PRO A 23 -0.42 6.16 11.90
C PRO A 23 -1.55 5.78 10.93
N ASP A 24 -1.67 6.47 9.79
CA ASP A 24 -2.67 6.16 8.77
C ASP A 24 -2.30 4.88 8.01
N PHE A 25 -1.00 4.66 7.78
CA PHE A 25 -0.47 3.39 7.26
C PHE A 25 -0.78 2.24 8.22
N LYS A 26 -0.43 2.39 9.51
CA LYS A 26 -0.73 1.38 10.55
C LYS A 26 -2.23 1.04 10.55
N ARG A 27 -3.08 2.06 10.62
CA ARG A 27 -4.54 1.87 10.68
C ARG A 27 -5.08 1.15 9.44
N HIS A 28 -4.69 1.59 8.25
CA HIS A 28 -5.15 0.97 6.99
C HIS A 28 -4.80 -0.52 6.94
N TRP A 29 -3.53 -0.86 7.15
CA TRP A 29 -3.07 -2.24 7.04
C TRP A 29 -3.56 -3.12 8.20
N THR A 30 -3.75 -2.57 9.40
CA THR A 30 -4.42 -3.29 10.50
C THR A 30 -5.84 -3.69 10.11
N THR A 31 -6.64 -2.75 9.57
CA THR A 31 -8.01 -3.08 9.12
C THR A 31 -8.00 -4.17 8.06
N MET A 32 -7.17 -4.04 7.03
CA MET A 32 -7.10 -5.03 5.94
C MET A 32 -6.69 -6.42 6.45
N PHE A 33 -5.70 -6.50 7.33
CA PHE A 33 -5.24 -7.78 7.88
C PHE A 33 -6.22 -8.38 8.90
N ASP A 34 -6.90 -7.57 9.71
CA ASP A 34 -7.98 -8.06 10.58
C ASP A 34 -9.13 -8.64 9.74
N ASP A 35 -9.56 -7.94 8.69
CA ASP A 35 -10.65 -8.40 7.83
C ASP A 35 -10.33 -9.75 7.15
N VAL A 36 -9.11 -9.91 6.66
CA VAL A 36 -8.66 -11.17 6.03
C VAL A 36 -8.45 -12.26 7.07
N TYR A 37 -7.89 -11.93 8.24
CA TYR A 37 -7.67 -12.90 9.31
C TYR A 37 -8.98 -13.47 9.88
N GLU A 38 -9.99 -12.63 10.01
CA GLU A 38 -11.32 -13.01 10.49
C GLU A 38 -12.22 -13.61 9.41
N GLY A 39 -11.72 -13.75 8.17
CA GLY A 39 -12.44 -14.35 7.06
C GLY A 39 -13.58 -13.48 6.50
N ARG A 40 -13.52 -12.15 6.71
CA ARG A 40 -14.50 -11.20 6.16
C ARG A 40 -14.32 -10.98 4.66
N PHE A 41 -13.12 -11.23 4.13
CA PHE A 41 -12.83 -11.23 2.70
C PHE A 41 -12.29 -12.58 2.26
N ASP A 42 -12.84 -13.11 1.17
CA ASP A 42 -12.26 -14.23 0.46
C ASP A 42 -11.29 -13.72 -0.60
N THR A 43 -10.02 -13.63 -0.22
CA THR A 43 -8.92 -13.27 -1.11
C THR A 43 -7.63 -13.95 -0.64
N TRP A 44 -6.62 -14.05 -1.50
CA TRP A 44 -5.33 -14.69 -1.19
C TRP A 44 -4.16 -13.70 -1.13
N ASP A 45 -4.32 -12.54 -1.77
CA ASP A 45 -3.27 -11.56 -2.05
C ASP A 45 -2.75 -10.88 -0.77
N TYR A 46 -3.63 -10.53 0.18
CA TYR A 46 -3.22 -9.98 1.46
C TYR A 46 -2.45 -10.97 2.33
N GLN A 47 -2.82 -12.26 2.32
CA GLN A 47 -2.07 -13.29 3.05
C GLN A 47 -0.69 -13.50 2.43
N TRP A 48 -0.57 -13.39 1.12
CA TRP A 48 0.71 -13.43 0.43
C TRP A 48 1.56 -12.20 0.77
N LEU A 49 1.00 -11.00 0.69
CA LEU A 49 1.66 -9.75 1.08
C LEU A 49 2.18 -9.82 2.52
N PHE A 50 1.33 -10.25 3.46
CA PHE A 50 1.71 -10.46 4.86
C PHE A 50 2.88 -11.44 4.99
N SER A 51 2.87 -12.53 4.22
CA SER A 51 3.94 -13.52 4.24
C SER A 51 5.25 -12.93 3.72
N CYS A 52 5.22 -12.15 2.64
CA CYS A 52 6.40 -11.42 2.16
C CYS A 52 6.92 -10.46 3.23
N TRP A 53 6.05 -9.62 3.80
CA TRP A 53 6.42 -8.59 4.77
C TRP A 53 7.02 -9.16 6.07
N THR A 54 6.46 -10.25 6.59
CA THR A 54 6.96 -10.89 7.81
C THR A 54 8.30 -11.61 7.61
N GLN A 55 8.68 -11.88 6.36
CA GLN A 55 9.97 -12.48 5.98
C GLN A 55 10.95 -11.43 5.41
N HIS A 56 10.68 -10.13 5.59
CA HIS A 56 11.49 -9.04 5.02
C HIS A 56 11.64 -9.10 3.50
N GLY A 57 10.67 -9.71 2.81
CA GLY A 57 10.63 -9.80 1.35
C GLY A 57 10.41 -8.43 0.70
N LEU A 58 11.05 -8.24 -0.46
CA LEU A 58 10.92 -7.04 -1.29
C LEU A 58 10.24 -7.41 -2.62
N THR A 59 9.40 -6.50 -3.12
CA THR A 59 8.73 -6.66 -4.41
C THR A 59 9.29 -5.64 -5.41
N ALA A 60 9.68 -6.11 -6.59
CA ALA A 60 10.07 -5.24 -7.69
C ALA A 60 8.82 -4.70 -8.39
N LEU A 61 8.60 -3.38 -8.36
CA LEU A 61 7.52 -2.72 -9.08
C LEU A 61 8.08 -1.97 -10.29
N PRO A 62 7.54 -2.16 -11.50
CA PRO A 62 7.95 -1.38 -12.65
C PRO A 62 7.47 0.07 -12.50
N HIS A 63 8.31 1.02 -12.87
CA HIS A 63 7.95 2.45 -12.88
C HIS A 63 6.97 2.81 -14.03
N ARG A 64 6.67 1.86 -14.91
CA ARG A 64 5.79 1.99 -16.07
C ARG A 64 4.76 0.86 -16.06
N ASN A 65 3.54 1.15 -16.48
CA ASN A 65 2.53 0.12 -16.65
C ASN A 65 2.88 -0.75 -17.87
N LEU A 66 3.13 -2.04 -17.63
CA LEU A 66 3.53 -3.01 -18.67
C LEU A 66 2.39 -3.93 -19.09
N VAL A 67 1.25 -3.85 -18.43
CA VAL A 67 0.11 -4.77 -18.62
C VAL A 67 -1.20 -4.02 -18.72
N THR A 68 -2.16 -4.59 -19.45
CA THR A 68 -3.55 -4.10 -19.46
C THR A 68 -4.43 -5.14 -18.80
N ASN A 69 -5.21 -4.75 -17.80
CA ASN A 69 -6.18 -5.65 -17.17
C ASN A 69 -7.49 -5.65 -17.97
N ILE A 70 -7.67 -6.66 -18.82
CA ILE A 70 -8.89 -6.84 -19.65
C ILE A 70 -10.13 -7.27 -18.85
N GLY A 71 -9.96 -7.55 -17.55
CA GLY A 71 -11.04 -7.93 -16.62
C GLY A 71 -11.80 -6.76 -16.02
N PHE A 72 -11.46 -5.50 -16.33
CA PHE A 72 -12.30 -4.36 -15.99
C PHE A 72 -13.38 -4.18 -17.04
N ASN A 73 -14.57 -4.70 -16.79
CA ASN A 73 -15.73 -4.54 -17.65
C ASN A 73 -17.02 -4.80 -16.88
N GLN A 74 -18.17 -4.46 -17.48
CA GLN A 74 -19.48 -4.61 -16.84
C GLN A 74 -19.84 -6.05 -16.48
N SER A 75 -19.22 -7.05 -17.14
CA SER A 75 -19.43 -8.47 -16.90
C SER A 75 -18.47 -9.07 -15.86
N ALA A 76 -17.60 -8.27 -15.26
CA ALA A 76 -16.62 -8.74 -14.28
C ALA A 76 -17.27 -9.12 -12.94
N THR A 77 -16.71 -10.11 -12.26
CA THR A 77 -17.21 -10.55 -10.95
C THR A 77 -16.91 -9.53 -9.83
N HIS A 78 -15.77 -8.84 -9.90
CA HIS A 78 -15.30 -7.91 -8.86
C HIS A 78 -14.81 -6.55 -9.37
N THR A 79 -14.47 -6.44 -10.65
CA THR A 79 -13.85 -5.24 -11.27
C THR A 79 -14.81 -4.54 -12.24
N THR A 80 -16.06 -4.36 -11.85
CA THR A 80 -17.13 -3.80 -12.72
C THR A 80 -16.98 -2.30 -12.99
N ARG A 81 -16.18 -1.59 -12.21
CA ARG A 81 -15.93 -0.15 -12.37
C ARG A 81 -14.84 0.09 -13.42
N TYR A 82 -15.26 0.19 -14.68
CA TYR A 82 -14.38 0.47 -15.81
C TYR A 82 -13.56 1.78 -15.66
N GLU A 83 -14.08 2.78 -14.95
CA GLU A 83 -13.43 4.08 -14.75
C GLU A 83 -12.50 4.14 -13.52
N ALA A 84 -12.20 3.00 -12.89
CA ALA A 84 -11.26 3.00 -11.78
C ALA A 84 -9.90 3.57 -12.23
N GLN A 85 -9.26 4.34 -11.34
CA GLN A 85 -8.00 5.04 -11.59
C GLN A 85 -6.88 4.15 -12.17
N LEU A 86 -6.96 2.85 -11.93
CA LEU A 86 -5.98 1.85 -12.39
C LEU A 86 -6.45 1.02 -13.60
N ALA A 87 -7.72 1.13 -14.02
CA ALA A 87 -8.30 0.25 -15.04
C ALA A 87 -7.75 0.54 -16.45
N ASN A 88 -7.49 1.81 -16.78
CA ASN A 88 -7.14 2.25 -18.13
C ASN A 88 -5.76 2.93 -18.19
N LEU A 89 -4.80 2.43 -17.41
CA LEU A 89 -3.44 2.97 -17.44
C LEU A 89 -2.77 2.68 -18.80
N PRO A 90 -2.18 3.68 -19.47
CA PRO A 90 -1.56 3.47 -20.77
C PRO A 90 -0.36 2.53 -20.65
N LEU A 91 -0.29 1.55 -21.56
CA LEU A 91 0.89 0.72 -21.74
C LEU A 91 2.09 1.58 -22.11
N ARG A 92 3.23 1.33 -21.48
CA ARG A 92 4.48 2.03 -21.78
C ARG A 92 5.62 1.03 -21.88
N PRO A 93 6.41 1.04 -22.97
CA PRO A 93 7.57 0.17 -23.08
C PRO A 93 8.63 0.55 -22.05
N ILE A 94 9.49 -0.42 -21.75
CA ILE A 94 10.71 -0.21 -20.96
C ILE A 94 11.93 -0.47 -21.84
N THR A 95 13.04 0.17 -21.50
CA THR A 95 14.29 0.06 -22.25
C THR A 95 15.16 -1.05 -21.66
N PHE A 96 15.79 -1.84 -22.53
CA PHE A 96 16.73 -2.90 -22.17
C PHE A 96 18.16 -2.54 -22.59
N PRO A 97 19.20 -3.03 -21.89
CA PRO A 97 19.12 -3.87 -20.69
C PRO A 97 18.63 -3.09 -19.46
N LEU A 98 18.02 -3.79 -18.50
CA LEU A 98 17.60 -3.18 -17.25
C LEU A 98 18.82 -2.74 -16.45
N ASN A 99 18.73 -1.57 -15.81
CA ASN A 99 19.75 -1.11 -14.88
C ASN A 99 19.52 -1.76 -13.49
N HIS A 100 20.31 -2.78 -13.17
CA HIS A 100 20.21 -3.45 -11.88
C HIS A 100 20.88 -2.61 -10.77
N PRO A 101 20.22 -2.38 -9.62
CA PRO A 101 20.84 -1.64 -8.54
C PRO A 101 22.03 -2.41 -7.97
N ARG A 102 23.08 -1.69 -7.52
CA ARG A 102 24.23 -2.32 -6.86
C ARG A 102 23.87 -2.99 -5.53
N HIS A 103 22.86 -2.44 -4.85
CA HIS A 103 22.33 -2.95 -3.59
C HIS A 103 20.81 -3.04 -3.69
N VAL A 104 20.26 -4.21 -3.38
CA VAL A 104 18.81 -4.41 -3.32
C VAL A 104 18.33 -4.03 -1.92
N MET A 105 17.65 -2.90 -1.83
CA MET A 105 17.12 -2.36 -0.58
C MET A 105 15.75 -1.75 -0.84
N ARG A 106 14.98 -1.57 0.24
CA ARG A 106 13.68 -0.91 0.20
C ARG A 106 13.81 0.52 -0.32
N ASP A 107 13.00 0.88 -1.33
CA ASP A 107 12.88 2.26 -1.81
C ASP A 107 11.70 2.95 -1.12
N HIS A 108 12.01 3.71 -0.06
CA HIS A 108 10.98 4.44 0.70
C HIS A 108 10.24 5.50 -0.14
N THR A 109 10.84 6.02 -1.20
CA THR A 109 10.19 7.03 -2.04
C THR A 109 9.17 6.37 -2.95
N ALA A 110 9.50 5.22 -3.54
CA ALA A 110 8.57 4.42 -4.33
C ALA A 110 7.41 3.88 -3.49
N ASP A 111 7.68 3.45 -2.26
CA ASP A 111 6.66 2.98 -1.32
C ASP A 111 5.68 4.10 -0.96
N ARG A 112 6.18 5.28 -0.54
CA ARG A 112 5.31 6.44 -0.23
C ARG A 112 4.45 6.86 -1.43
N TRP A 113 5.01 6.80 -2.64
CA TRP A 113 4.23 7.08 -3.84
C TRP A 113 3.11 6.06 -4.02
N THR A 114 3.40 4.77 -3.82
CA THR A 114 2.42 3.68 -3.89
C THR A 114 1.33 3.84 -2.83
N ASP A 115 1.71 4.10 -1.58
CA ASP A 115 0.81 4.37 -0.47
C ASP A 115 -0.18 5.49 -0.82
N ALA A 116 0.31 6.62 -1.32
CA ALA A 116 -0.53 7.77 -1.62
C ALA A 116 -1.42 7.58 -2.86
N ASN A 117 -0.93 6.93 -3.91
CA ASN A 117 -1.59 6.88 -5.22
C ASN A 117 -2.41 5.60 -5.45
N ILE A 118 -2.02 4.49 -4.82
CA ILE A 118 -2.68 3.19 -4.95
C ILE A 118 -3.59 2.96 -3.75
N PHE A 119 -3.06 3.07 -2.53
CA PHE A 119 -3.79 2.78 -1.30
C PHE A 119 -4.48 3.99 -0.66
N ARG A 120 -4.23 5.20 -1.21
CA ARG A 120 -4.76 6.49 -0.69
C ARG A 120 -4.41 6.74 0.78
N ILE A 121 -3.25 6.23 1.19
CA ILE A 121 -2.65 6.46 2.50
C ILE A 121 -1.74 7.69 2.36
N HIS A 122 -2.20 8.83 2.86
CA HIS A 122 -1.43 10.06 2.81
C HIS A 122 -0.56 10.19 4.06
N GLU A 123 0.60 10.84 3.91
CA GLU A 123 1.42 11.17 5.08
C GLU A 123 0.68 12.18 5.96
N VAL A 124 0.64 11.88 7.26
CA VAL A 124 0.22 12.85 8.27
C VAL A 124 1.35 13.85 8.45
N ASN A 125 1.24 15.00 7.79
CA ASN A 125 2.20 16.08 7.97
C ASN A 125 1.96 16.76 9.33
N TRP A 126 2.60 16.25 10.39
CA TRP A 126 2.42 16.71 11.77
C TRP A 126 2.73 18.20 11.96
N LEU A 127 3.64 18.76 11.15
CA LEU A 127 3.92 20.20 11.09
C LEU A 127 2.67 21.01 10.71
N ARG A 128 1.87 20.55 9.72
CA ARG A 128 0.59 21.19 9.35
C ARG A 128 -0.47 21.06 10.45
N LYS A 129 -0.53 19.91 11.15
CA LYS A 129 -1.47 19.71 12.26
C LYS A 129 -1.12 20.58 13.48
N GLY A 130 0.17 20.78 13.77
CA GLY A 130 0.65 21.68 14.84
C GLY A 130 0.33 23.16 14.56
N LEU A 131 0.63 23.63 13.34
CA LEU A 131 0.32 25.00 12.90
C LEU A 131 -1.19 25.29 12.89
N GLY A 132 -2.01 24.33 12.48
CA GLY A 132 -3.48 24.46 12.52
C GLY A 132 -4.10 24.45 13.92
N ARG A 133 -3.38 23.97 14.94
CA ARG A 133 -3.78 24.09 16.35
C ARG A 133 -3.37 25.44 16.94
N LEU A 134 -2.18 25.95 16.58
CA LEU A 134 -1.73 27.28 17.00
C LEU A 134 -2.62 28.40 16.42
N ARG A 135 -2.96 28.31 15.14
CA ARG A 135 -3.77 29.30 14.44
C ARG A 135 -5.21 29.41 14.99
N ARG A 136 -5.76 28.32 15.52
CA ARG A 136 -7.08 28.32 16.22
C ARG A 136 -7.03 28.88 17.65
N ARG A 137 -5.85 28.97 18.26
CA ARG A 137 -5.65 29.58 19.58
C ARG A 137 -5.35 31.08 19.51
N LEU A 138 -5.08 31.61 18.31
CA LEU A 138 -4.70 33.00 18.06
C LEU A 138 -5.77 33.81 17.30
N GLN A 139 -6.98 33.26 17.15
CA GLN A 139 -8.15 34.01 16.68
C GLN A 139 -8.99 34.38 17.91
N PRO A 140 -9.24 35.68 18.18
CA PRO A 140 -10.07 36.13 19.30
C PRO A 140 -11.54 35.73 19.14
#